data_AF-A0AAV8E8D1-F1
#
_entry.id   AF-A0AAV8E8D1-F1
#
_cell.length_a   1.000
_cell.length_b   1.000
_cell.length_c   1.000
_cell.angle_alpha   90.00
_cell.angle_beta   90.00
_cell.angle_gamma   90.00
#
_symmetry.space_group_name_H-M   'P 1'
#
loop_
_entity.id
_entity.type
_entity.pdbx_description
1 polymer ?
#
loop_
_entity_poly.entity_id
_entity_poly.type
_entity_poly.pdbx_seq_one_letter_code
_entity_poly.pdbx_strand_id
1 'polypeptide(L)'
;MAESCRGEGKGKEKAGTSAGAGCESDDSETRPKWQRKDRDDEVGDPLSVVGPEILEKILNFLDARSVARCIVVSHGWQTVAISDRLWAPRQCSELWADKAHIPRCSQVRGISRLTAYSLSVMDGKRVRITREDLCDHVWEYRFKSTAPEYWRNLDPTWKLTGPPMRRYFHQDGTLTADPGDTVWGGHECSYSIITSFVGDGRIREHYVRINRWAPMTVSRLEDWSWMMSNDIYYYTSVPDADKPGGTGPLFPVW
;
A
#
# COMPACT_ATOMS: atom_id res chain seq x y z
N MET A 1 -30.68 29.10 -50.26
CA MET A 1 -31.55 28.97 -49.08
C MET A 1 -30.63 29.22 -47.88
N ALA A 2 -30.54 30.40 -47.26
CA ALA A 2 -31.55 31.43 -46.92
C ALA A 2 -32.61 30.86 -45.93
N GLU A 3 -32.95 31.45 -44.77
CA GLU A 3 -32.67 32.76 -44.13
C GLU A 3 -32.53 32.65 -42.58
N SER A 4 -32.03 33.58 -41.72
CA SER A 4 -31.31 34.89 -41.83
C SER A 4 -31.90 36.14 -41.08
N CYS A 5 -32.47 36.01 -39.87
CA CYS A 5 -32.92 37.14 -39.01
C CYS A 5 -32.45 36.93 -37.54
N ARG A 6 -31.80 37.83 -36.77
CA ARG A 6 -31.47 39.28 -36.76
C ARG A 6 -32.53 40.28 -36.25
N GLY A 7 -32.09 41.20 -35.38
CA GLY A 7 -32.83 42.28 -34.68
C GLY A 7 -32.42 42.30 -33.19
N GLU A 8 -31.51 43.13 -32.65
CA GLU A 8 -31.19 44.57 -32.73
C GLU A 8 -32.13 45.54 -31.99
N GLY A 9 -31.52 46.35 -31.09
CA GLY A 9 -32.04 47.62 -30.58
C GLY A 9 -31.92 47.79 -29.04
N LYS A 10 -31.54 48.94 -28.44
CA LYS A 10 -30.65 50.09 -28.72
C LYS A 10 -30.94 51.17 -27.63
N GLY A 11 -29.90 51.72 -26.98
CA GLY A 11 -29.93 52.99 -26.20
C GLY A 11 -30.67 52.95 -24.84
N LYS A 12 -30.48 53.89 -23.89
CA LYS A 12 -29.65 55.12 -23.73
C LYS A 12 -29.25 55.20 -22.24
N GLU A 13 -28.03 55.56 -21.82
CA GLU A 13 -27.36 56.89 -21.75
C GLU A 13 -27.88 57.87 -20.67
N LYS A 14 -26.92 58.47 -19.91
CA LYS A 14 -26.99 59.62 -18.97
C LYS A 14 -27.50 59.36 -17.53
N ALA A 15 -27.11 60.09 -16.47
CA ALA A 15 -25.94 60.88 -16.03
C ALA A 15 -26.39 61.94 -14.98
N GLY A 16 -25.54 62.30 -14.01
CA GLY A 16 -25.80 63.29 -12.94
C GLY A 16 -25.75 62.64 -11.55
N THR A 17 -24.84 62.93 -10.61
CA THR A 17 -24.29 64.20 -10.07
C THR A 17 -25.23 64.90 -9.08
N SER A 18 -24.94 64.78 -7.78
CA SER A 18 -24.76 65.92 -6.87
C SER A 18 -24.27 65.46 -5.48
N ALA A 19 -23.31 66.18 -4.90
CA ALA A 19 -22.92 66.03 -3.49
C ALA A 19 -23.85 66.84 -2.57
N GLY A 20 -23.89 66.48 -1.28
CA GLY A 20 -24.57 67.25 -0.24
C GLY A 20 -24.16 66.74 1.14
N ALA A 21 -23.43 67.56 1.90
CA ALA A 21 -23.01 67.25 3.27
C ALA A 21 -24.01 67.82 4.30
N GLY A 22 -24.11 67.16 5.46
CA GLY A 22 -24.88 67.61 6.62
C GLY A 22 -24.45 66.80 7.85
N CYS A 23 -24.30 67.45 9.00
CA CYS A 23 -23.64 66.93 10.21
C CYS A 23 -24.65 66.78 11.38
N GLU A 24 -24.11 66.39 12.55
CA GLU A 24 -24.71 66.37 13.91
C GLU A 24 -25.56 65.10 14.23
N SER A 25 -25.06 64.19 15.07
CA SER A 25 -25.11 64.15 16.57
C SER A 25 -26.47 63.60 17.06
N ASP A 26 -26.59 62.51 17.83
CA ASP A 26 -25.91 62.21 19.10
C ASP A 26 -26.03 60.72 19.53
N ASP A 27 -25.25 60.37 20.55
CA ASP A 27 -25.41 59.29 21.55
C ASP A 27 -26.15 57.96 21.22
N SER A 28 -25.44 56.83 21.36
CA SER A 28 -25.49 56.05 22.62
C SER A 28 -24.77 54.68 22.57
N GLU A 29 -24.34 54.21 23.75
CA GLU A 29 -23.92 52.84 24.08
C GLU A 29 -22.71 52.21 23.33
N THR A 30 -21.52 52.62 23.76
CA THR A 30 -20.34 51.72 23.77
C THR A 30 -20.63 50.47 24.59
N ARG A 31 -21.07 49.39 23.92
CA ARG A 31 -21.13 48.05 24.51
C ARG A 31 -19.76 47.68 25.08
N PRO A 32 -19.66 47.23 26.34
CA PRO A 32 -18.38 46.78 26.88
C PRO A 32 -17.92 45.58 26.05
N LYS A 33 -16.75 45.70 25.42
CA LYS A 33 -16.00 44.54 24.94
C LYS A 33 -15.65 43.72 26.18
N TRP A 34 -16.43 42.67 26.43
CA TRP A 34 -16.06 41.61 27.35
C TRP A 34 -14.74 41.02 26.83
N GLN A 35 -13.63 41.52 27.36
CA GLN A 35 -12.37 40.82 27.31
C GLN A 35 -12.59 39.55 28.12
N ARG A 36 -12.98 38.48 27.42
CA ARG A 36 -12.63 37.14 27.84
C ARG A 36 -11.12 37.14 27.96
N LYS A 37 -10.65 37.35 29.18
CA LYS A 37 -9.31 36.97 29.59
C LYS A 37 -9.36 35.47 29.74
N ASP A 38 -9.43 34.80 28.60
CA ASP A 38 -9.26 33.37 28.50
C ASP A 38 -7.87 33.12 29.06
N ARG A 39 -7.85 32.61 30.31
CA ARG A 39 -6.68 31.95 30.89
C ARG A 39 -6.65 30.57 30.27
N ASP A 40 -6.44 30.54 28.96
CA ASP A 40 -5.69 29.47 28.36
C ASP A 40 -4.32 29.56 29.05
N ASP A 41 -4.01 28.59 29.91
CA ASP A 41 -2.62 28.35 30.25
C ASP A 41 -1.90 28.15 28.91
N GLU A 42 -0.97 29.05 28.55
CA GLU A 42 -0.21 28.96 27.31
C GLU A 42 0.72 27.74 27.37
N VAL A 43 0.13 26.56 27.13
CA VAL A 43 0.84 25.32 26.84
C VAL A 43 1.43 25.50 25.45
N GLY A 44 2.55 26.23 25.40
CA GLY A 44 3.30 26.50 24.18
C GLY A 44 3.62 25.20 23.46
N ASP A 45 3.69 25.26 22.11
CA ASP A 45 3.95 24.10 21.26
C ASP A 45 5.12 23.28 21.86
N PRO A 46 4.94 21.99 22.19
CA PRO A 46 6.00 21.17 22.76
C PRO A 46 7.31 21.25 21.97
N LEU A 47 7.25 21.39 20.64
CA LEU A 47 8.43 21.59 19.80
C LEU A 47 9.19 22.88 20.16
N SER A 48 8.49 23.96 20.48
CA SER A 48 9.09 25.23 20.90
C SER A 48 9.65 25.18 22.33
N VAL A 49 9.07 24.34 23.19
CA VAL A 49 9.46 24.21 24.61
C VAL A 49 10.64 23.25 24.80
N VAL A 50 10.62 22.07 24.16
CA VAL A 50 11.66 21.04 24.34
C VAL A 50 12.68 20.98 23.19
N GLY A 51 12.39 21.62 22.06
CA GLY A 51 13.24 21.59 20.87
C GLY A 51 13.16 20.27 20.08
N PRO A 52 13.68 20.26 18.84
CA PRO A 52 13.51 19.15 17.90
C PRO A 52 14.19 17.85 18.35
N GLU A 53 15.34 17.92 19.02
CA GLU A 53 16.08 16.71 19.45
C GLU A 53 15.40 15.97 20.60
N ILE A 54 14.81 16.70 21.55
CA ILE A 54 14.05 16.08 22.64
C ILE A 54 12.70 15.58 22.11
N LEU A 55 12.06 16.33 21.19
CA LEU A 55 10.87 15.84 20.51
C LEU A 55 11.14 14.54 19.73
N GLU A 56 12.26 14.43 18.99
CA GLU A 56 12.64 13.18 18.31
C GLU A 56 12.74 12.02 19.31
N LYS A 57 13.38 12.23 20.46
CA LYS A 57 13.45 11.21 21.54
C LYS A 57 12.08 10.83 22.09
N ILE A 58 11.16 11.78 22.25
CA ILE A 58 9.77 11.51 22.69
C ILE A 58 9.00 10.72 21.63
N LEU A 59 9.07 11.13 20.36
CA LEU A 59 8.42 10.43 19.24
C LEU A 59 8.94 9.00 19.07
N ASN A 60 10.20 8.73 19.45
CA ASN A 60 10.80 7.40 19.39
C ASN A 60 10.14 6.38 20.35
N PHE A 61 9.32 6.82 21.32
CA PHE A 61 8.50 5.93 22.15
C PHE A 61 7.17 5.53 21.48
N LEU A 62 6.71 6.29 20.48
CA LEU A 62 5.42 6.09 19.82
C LEU A 62 5.46 5.01 18.74
N ASP A 63 4.29 4.46 18.42
CA ASP A 63 4.10 3.56 17.28
C ASP A 63 4.08 4.33 15.95
N ALA A 64 4.40 3.64 14.85
CA ALA A 64 4.44 4.22 13.50
C ALA A 64 3.18 5.01 13.10
N ARG A 65 1.97 4.60 13.54
CA ARG A 65 0.73 5.31 13.19
C ARG A 65 0.63 6.64 13.94
N SER A 66 1.10 6.70 15.19
CA SER A 66 1.15 7.94 15.97
C SER A 66 2.25 8.87 15.45
N VAL A 67 3.43 8.36 15.10
CA VAL A 67 4.49 9.16 14.43
C VAL A 67 4.00 9.70 13.08
N ALA A 68 3.28 8.90 12.29
CA ALA A 68 2.71 9.35 11.02
C ALA A 68 1.66 10.47 11.18
N ARG A 69 0.92 10.51 12.31
CA ARG A 69 -0.02 11.61 12.62
C ARG A 69 0.70 12.91 12.95
N CYS A 70 1.90 12.86 13.55
CA CYS A 70 2.72 14.04 13.81
C CYS A 70 3.11 14.80 12.53
N ILE A 71 3.19 14.11 11.39
CA ILE A 71 3.54 14.69 10.07
C ILE A 71 2.56 15.80 9.64
N VAL A 72 1.29 15.73 10.06
CA VAL A 72 0.23 16.67 9.63
C VAL A 72 -0.12 17.73 10.69
N VAL A 73 0.66 17.85 11.78
CA VAL A 73 0.41 18.83 12.86
C VAL A 73 0.89 20.23 12.48
N SER A 74 2.16 20.37 12.10
CA SER A 74 2.76 21.63 11.64
C SER A 74 4.06 21.36 10.86
N HIS A 75 4.60 22.33 10.13
CA HIS A 75 5.88 22.16 9.40
C HIS A 75 7.06 21.79 10.33
N GLY A 76 7.08 22.30 11.56
CA GLY A 76 8.11 21.95 12.53
C GLY A 76 8.00 20.48 12.96
N TRP A 77 6.80 20.04 13.33
CA TRP A 77 6.52 18.65 13.67
C TRP A 77 6.75 17.71 12.50
N GLN A 78 6.38 18.12 11.27
CA GLN A 78 6.64 17.40 10.03
C GLN A 78 8.14 17.13 9.86
N THR A 79 8.98 18.15 10.03
CA THR A 79 10.43 18.04 9.85
C THR A 79 11.06 17.00 10.80
N VAL A 80 10.57 16.92 12.05
CA VAL A 80 11.02 15.90 13.01
C VAL A 80 10.40 14.53 12.69
N ALA A 81 9.10 14.46 12.40
CA ALA A 81 8.35 13.22 12.22
C ALA A 81 8.72 12.45 10.94
N ILE A 82 9.30 13.11 9.92
CA ILE A 82 9.85 12.44 8.72
C ILE A 82 11.32 11.99 8.89
N SER A 83 11.96 12.27 10.04
CA SER A 83 13.37 11.95 10.29
C SER A 83 13.64 10.44 10.16
N ASP A 84 14.59 10.07 9.30
CA ASP A 84 15.04 8.68 9.14
C ASP A 84 15.56 8.06 10.46
N ARG A 85 15.94 8.88 11.45
CA ARG A 85 16.35 8.43 12.78
C ARG A 85 15.21 7.82 13.60
N LEU A 86 13.95 8.20 13.32
CA LEU A 86 12.76 7.56 13.89
C LEU A 86 12.43 6.27 13.12
N TRP A 87 12.42 6.36 11.78
CA TRP A 87 11.90 5.30 10.93
C TRP A 87 12.86 4.13 10.71
N ALA A 88 14.18 4.35 10.58
CA ALA A 88 15.14 3.27 10.33
C ALA A 88 15.29 2.28 11.49
N PRO A 89 15.70 2.71 12.71
CA PRO A 89 16.16 1.76 13.73
C PRO A 89 14.99 1.03 14.38
N ARG A 90 13.85 1.71 14.55
CA ARG A 90 12.68 1.16 15.24
C ARG A 90 11.59 0.75 14.27
N GLN A 91 10.94 1.71 13.60
CA GLN A 91 9.69 1.43 12.87
C GLN A 91 9.85 0.44 11.71
N CYS A 92 10.92 0.55 10.90
CA CYS A 92 11.18 -0.41 9.82
C CYS A 92 11.63 -1.78 10.36
N SER A 93 12.48 -1.80 11.39
CA SER A 93 12.96 -3.06 12.01
C SER A 93 11.81 -3.84 12.65
N GLU A 94 10.97 -3.18 13.46
CA GLU A 94 9.77 -3.79 14.06
C GLU A 94 8.77 -4.24 12.98
N LEU A 95 8.60 -3.48 11.90
CA LEU A 95 7.71 -3.85 10.80
C LEU A 95 8.18 -5.10 10.04
N TRP A 96 9.49 -5.27 9.85
CA TRP A 96 10.08 -6.33 9.02
C TRP A 96 10.46 -7.59 9.81
N ALA A 97 10.59 -7.53 11.14
CA ALA A 97 11.05 -8.64 11.98
C ALA A 97 10.27 -9.95 11.79
N ASP A 98 8.94 -9.87 11.72
CA ASP A 98 8.03 -11.02 11.60
C ASP A 98 7.51 -11.22 10.15
N LYS A 99 8.27 -10.79 9.13
CA LYS A 99 7.83 -10.82 7.72
C LYS A 99 8.61 -11.84 6.92
N ALA A 100 7.87 -12.68 6.20
CA ALA A 100 8.40 -13.70 5.32
C ALA A 100 9.10 -13.11 4.09
N HIS A 101 8.74 -11.90 3.66
CA HIS A 101 9.28 -11.24 2.47
C HIS A 101 9.41 -9.74 2.68
N ILE A 102 10.49 -9.13 2.19
CA ILE A 102 10.67 -7.68 2.19
C ILE A 102 10.66 -7.18 0.73
N PRO A 103 9.77 -6.26 0.35
CA PRO A 103 9.59 -5.90 -1.04
C PRO A 103 10.75 -5.06 -1.57
N ARG A 104 11.19 -5.39 -2.79
CA ARG A 104 12.32 -4.78 -3.50
C ARG A 104 12.23 -3.27 -3.59
N CYS A 105 11.04 -2.74 -3.85
CA CYS A 105 10.78 -1.29 -3.91
C CYS A 105 11.11 -0.56 -2.59
N SER A 106 11.03 -1.22 -1.43
CA SER A 106 11.40 -0.65 -0.13
C SER A 106 12.89 -0.77 0.23
N GLN A 107 13.69 -1.48 -0.59
CA GLN A 107 15.14 -1.60 -0.43
C GLN A 107 15.95 -0.76 -1.45
N VAL A 108 15.28 0.03 -2.30
CA VAL A 108 15.94 0.89 -3.30
C VAL A 108 16.83 1.93 -2.62
N ARG A 109 18.07 2.08 -3.09
CA ARG A 109 19.02 3.07 -2.53
C ARG A 109 18.51 4.50 -2.76
N GLY A 110 18.57 5.33 -1.73
CA GLY A 110 18.26 6.76 -1.80
C GLY A 110 16.83 7.16 -1.45
N ILE A 111 15.94 6.21 -1.14
CA ILE A 111 14.60 6.53 -0.60
C ILE A 111 14.67 6.79 0.92
N SER A 112 13.77 7.63 1.44
CA SER A 112 13.64 7.81 2.89
C SER A 112 13.06 6.58 3.57
N ARG A 113 13.26 6.44 4.87
CA ARG A 113 12.80 5.30 5.66
C ARG A 113 11.30 5.33 5.91
N LEU A 114 10.70 6.52 5.99
CA LEU A 114 9.24 6.70 5.89
C LEU A 114 8.70 6.18 4.55
N THR A 115 9.40 6.44 3.43
CA THR A 115 9.01 5.92 2.11
C THR A 115 9.15 4.40 2.07
N ALA A 116 10.26 3.84 2.55
CA ALA A 116 10.47 2.40 2.64
C ALA A 116 9.36 1.70 3.46
N TYR A 117 9.07 2.20 4.67
CA TYR A 117 7.97 1.72 5.53
C TYR A 117 6.63 1.74 4.80
N SER A 118 6.31 2.87 4.15
CA SER A 118 5.05 3.06 3.42
C SER A 118 4.92 2.08 2.26
N LEU A 119 6.00 1.90 1.48
CA LEU A 119 6.05 0.93 0.39
C LEU A 119 5.85 -0.50 0.89
N SER A 120 6.50 -0.90 2.00
CA SER A 120 6.30 -2.23 2.58
C SER A 120 4.87 -2.47 3.05
N VAL A 121 4.25 -1.51 3.73
CA VAL A 121 2.85 -1.62 4.20
C VAL A 121 1.84 -1.64 3.05
N MET A 122 2.11 -0.95 1.94
CA MET A 122 1.26 -1.00 0.75
C MET A 122 1.43 -2.32 -0.01
N ASP A 123 2.67 -2.80 -0.16
CA ASP A 123 2.95 -4.06 -0.86
C ASP A 123 2.38 -5.29 -0.12
N GLY A 124 2.49 -5.31 1.21
CA GLY A 124 1.88 -6.35 2.06
C GLY A 124 0.34 -6.40 2.01
N LYS A 125 -0.32 -5.40 1.39
CA LYS A 125 -1.77 -5.36 1.16
C LYS A 125 -2.17 -5.68 -0.29
N ARG A 126 -1.21 -6.00 -1.16
CA ARG A 126 -1.49 -6.32 -2.57
C ARG A 126 -2.33 -7.59 -2.70
N VAL A 127 -3.31 -7.53 -3.59
CA VAL A 127 -4.09 -8.69 -4.08
C VAL A 127 -3.71 -9.10 -5.50
N ARG A 128 -2.80 -8.33 -6.13
CA ARG A 128 -2.32 -8.54 -7.50
C ARG A 128 -0.89 -9.07 -7.49
N ILE A 129 -0.69 -10.28 -7.97
CA ILE A 129 0.62 -10.88 -8.17
C ILE A 129 1.13 -10.58 -9.58
N THR A 130 2.43 -10.33 -9.72
CA THR A 130 3.10 -10.15 -11.02
C THR A 130 3.93 -11.37 -11.40
N ARG A 131 4.54 -11.34 -12.59
CA ARG A 131 5.46 -12.39 -13.01
C ARG A 131 6.72 -12.38 -12.15
N GLU A 132 7.18 -11.18 -11.81
CA GLU A 132 8.34 -10.93 -10.95
C GLU A 132 8.13 -11.55 -9.56
N ASP A 133 6.95 -11.37 -8.94
CA ASP A 133 6.63 -12.05 -7.67
C ASP A 133 6.65 -13.59 -7.80
N LEU A 134 6.03 -14.15 -8.86
CA LEU A 134 6.02 -15.60 -9.07
C LEU A 134 7.44 -16.17 -9.20
N CYS A 135 8.29 -15.52 -10.00
CA CYS A 135 9.64 -15.95 -10.30
C CYS A 135 10.67 -15.62 -9.20
N ASP A 136 10.39 -14.65 -8.33
CA ASP A 136 11.28 -14.31 -7.21
C ASP A 136 11.26 -15.37 -6.10
N HIS A 137 10.14 -16.09 -5.93
CA HIS A 137 9.94 -16.99 -4.81
C HIS A 137 10.08 -18.47 -5.21
N VAL A 138 10.58 -19.27 -4.28
CA VAL A 138 10.33 -20.71 -4.27
C VAL A 138 8.95 -20.93 -3.67
N TRP A 139 8.14 -21.83 -4.22
CA TRP A 139 6.79 -22.10 -3.75
C TRP A 139 6.68 -23.51 -3.20
N GLU A 140 6.16 -23.67 -1.99
CA GLU A 140 5.71 -24.98 -1.51
C GLU A 140 4.32 -25.28 -2.05
N TYR A 141 4.14 -26.48 -2.59
CA TYR A 141 2.89 -26.99 -3.14
C TYR A 141 2.34 -28.09 -2.24
N ARG A 142 1.04 -28.00 -1.89
CA ARG A 142 0.36 -29.01 -1.06
C ARG A 142 -1.09 -29.23 -1.49
N PHE A 143 -1.57 -30.46 -1.36
CA PHE A 143 -2.98 -30.78 -1.53
C PHE A 143 -3.81 -30.46 -0.28
N LYS A 144 -5.08 -30.07 -0.46
CA LYS A 144 -6.04 -29.87 0.64
C LYS A 144 -6.67 -31.20 1.08
N SER A 145 -7.29 -31.23 2.26
CA SER A 145 -8.06 -32.39 2.76
C SER A 145 -9.22 -32.79 1.83
N THR A 146 -9.78 -31.82 1.12
CA THR A 146 -10.79 -31.95 0.07
C THR A 146 -10.30 -32.63 -1.21
N ALA A 147 -8.98 -32.75 -1.41
CA ALA A 147 -8.45 -33.43 -2.59
C ALA A 147 -8.75 -34.94 -2.54
N PRO A 148 -9.05 -35.58 -3.69
CA PRO A 148 -9.19 -37.02 -3.79
C PRO A 148 -7.98 -37.75 -3.20
N GLU A 149 -8.23 -38.91 -2.58
CA GLU A 149 -7.21 -39.64 -1.82
C GLU A 149 -5.96 -39.97 -2.65
N TYR A 150 -6.14 -40.31 -3.93
CA TYR A 150 -5.03 -40.52 -4.87
C TYR A 150 -4.03 -39.36 -4.87
N TRP A 151 -4.51 -38.11 -4.94
CA TRP A 151 -3.67 -36.93 -4.98
C TRP A 151 -3.00 -36.64 -3.63
N ARG A 152 -3.74 -36.78 -2.52
CA ARG A 152 -3.16 -36.70 -1.17
C ARG A 152 -2.09 -37.76 -0.94
N ASN A 153 -2.22 -38.93 -1.55
CA ASN A 153 -1.23 -40.00 -1.49
C ASN A 153 0.04 -39.73 -2.34
N LEU A 154 0.06 -38.74 -3.23
CA LEU A 154 1.29 -38.28 -3.91
C LEU A 154 2.03 -37.20 -3.10
N ASP A 155 1.37 -36.60 -2.10
CA ASP A 155 1.95 -35.54 -1.27
C ASP A 155 2.77 -36.12 -0.11
N PRO A 156 4.10 -35.87 -0.04
CA PRO A 156 4.92 -36.39 1.05
C PRO A 156 4.51 -35.87 2.43
N THR A 157 3.88 -34.68 2.50
CA THR A 157 3.47 -34.05 3.76
C THR A 157 2.25 -34.72 4.38
N TRP A 158 1.28 -35.16 3.55
CA TRP A 158 0.12 -35.94 4.00
C TRP A 158 0.51 -37.32 4.55
N LYS A 159 1.59 -37.90 4.02
CA LYS A 159 2.14 -39.19 4.44
C LYS A 159 3.19 -39.08 5.54
N LEU A 160 3.65 -37.86 5.88
CA LEU A 160 4.82 -37.61 6.74
C LEU A 160 6.10 -38.35 6.26
N THR A 161 6.23 -38.52 4.94
CA THR A 161 7.33 -39.30 4.31
C THR A 161 8.45 -38.45 3.72
N GLY A 162 8.29 -37.13 3.67
CA GLY A 162 9.28 -36.23 3.08
C GLY A 162 8.93 -34.75 3.22
N PRO A 163 9.79 -33.85 2.70
CA PRO A 163 9.57 -32.41 2.73
C PRO A 163 8.39 -31.99 1.83
N PRO A 164 7.87 -30.76 2.01
CA PRO A 164 6.93 -30.14 1.07
C PRO A 164 7.50 -30.10 -0.35
N MET A 165 6.65 -30.39 -1.34
CA MET A 165 7.02 -30.34 -2.76
C MET A 165 7.30 -28.90 -3.19
N ARG A 166 8.43 -28.61 -3.84
CA ARG A 166 8.75 -27.24 -4.29
C ARG A 166 8.53 -27.01 -5.77
N ARG A 167 8.23 -25.75 -6.10
CA ARG A 167 7.85 -25.30 -7.45
C ARG A 167 8.58 -23.99 -7.75
N TYR A 168 9.06 -23.89 -8.99
CA TYR A 168 9.90 -22.80 -9.46
C TYR A 168 9.29 -22.25 -10.75
N PHE A 169 8.83 -21.00 -10.72
CA PHE A 169 8.23 -20.31 -11.86
C PHE A 169 9.32 -19.56 -12.63
N HIS A 170 9.33 -19.66 -13.96
CA HIS A 170 10.38 -19.08 -14.80
C HIS A 170 9.86 -17.93 -15.65
N GLN A 171 10.74 -16.99 -16.01
CA GLN A 171 10.36 -15.75 -16.71
C GLN A 171 9.82 -16.01 -18.12
N ASP A 172 10.15 -17.14 -18.73
CA ASP A 172 9.62 -17.61 -20.02
C ASP A 172 8.16 -18.11 -19.96
N GLY A 173 7.60 -18.28 -18.75
CA GLY A 173 6.27 -18.83 -18.53
C GLY A 173 6.25 -20.32 -18.21
N THR A 174 7.40 -20.98 -18.08
CA THR A 174 7.51 -22.39 -17.67
C THR A 174 7.50 -22.55 -16.15
N LEU A 175 7.23 -23.78 -15.70
CA LEU A 175 7.19 -24.18 -14.30
C LEU A 175 7.99 -25.47 -14.13
N THR A 176 8.91 -25.54 -13.17
CA THR A 176 9.62 -26.77 -12.80
C THR A 176 9.34 -27.18 -11.35
N ALA A 177 9.71 -28.41 -11.03
CA ALA A 177 9.58 -29.04 -9.73
C ALA A 177 10.89 -29.74 -9.34
N ASP A 178 11.01 -30.17 -8.08
CA ASP A 178 12.17 -30.95 -7.61
C ASP A 178 12.29 -32.31 -8.33
N PRO A 179 13.52 -32.85 -8.49
CA PRO A 179 13.71 -34.20 -9.02
C PRO A 179 12.97 -35.26 -8.19
N GLY A 180 12.22 -36.13 -8.88
CA GLY A 180 11.42 -37.17 -8.21
C GLY A 180 10.03 -36.70 -7.73
N ASP A 181 9.62 -35.46 -8.00
CA ASP A 181 8.22 -35.05 -7.79
C ASP A 181 7.27 -35.93 -8.61
N THR A 182 6.31 -36.59 -7.95
CA THR A 182 5.40 -37.54 -8.60
C THR A 182 4.09 -36.91 -9.08
N VAL A 183 3.84 -35.63 -8.78
CA VAL A 183 2.63 -34.90 -9.17
C VAL A 183 2.80 -34.23 -10.53
N TRP A 184 4.00 -33.73 -10.81
CA TRP A 184 4.35 -33.06 -12.07
C TRP A 184 5.48 -33.77 -12.86
N GLY A 185 6.09 -34.81 -12.28
CA GLY A 185 7.32 -35.45 -12.76
C GLY A 185 7.34 -35.81 -14.24
N GLY A 186 8.06 -35.01 -15.03
CA GLY A 186 8.31 -35.25 -16.46
C GLY A 186 7.37 -34.55 -17.43
N HIS A 187 6.34 -33.83 -16.96
CA HIS A 187 5.47 -33.05 -17.83
C HIS A 187 5.98 -31.60 -17.98
N GLU A 188 6.05 -31.11 -19.21
CA GLU A 188 6.22 -29.68 -19.47
C GLU A 188 5.04 -28.90 -18.89
N CYS A 189 5.36 -27.86 -18.11
CA CYS A 189 4.37 -27.08 -17.40
C CYS A 189 4.53 -25.60 -17.72
N SER A 190 3.41 -24.98 -18.07
CA SER A 190 3.31 -23.56 -18.36
C SER A 190 2.34 -22.92 -17.37
N TYR A 191 2.61 -21.67 -17.00
CA TYR A 191 1.69 -20.89 -16.19
C TYR A 191 1.25 -19.62 -16.91
N SER A 192 0.17 -19.02 -16.44
CA SER A 192 -0.33 -17.75 -16.94
C SER A 192 -0.99 -16.98 -15.81
N ILE A 193 -0.76 -15.67 -15.78
CA ILE A 193 -1.47 -14.73 -14.91
C ILE A 193 -2.59 -14.13 -15.76
N ILE A 194 -3.84 -14.39 -15.39
CA ILE A 194 -5.01 -13.84 -16.07
C ILE A 194 -5.50 -12.66 -15.25
N THR A 195 -5.65 -11.49 -15.89
CA THR A 195 -6.35 -10.33 -15.32
C THR A 195 -7.42 -9.90 -16.31
N SER A 196 -8.68 -9.96 -15.91
CA SER A 196 -9.81 -9.48 -16.72
C SER A 196 -10.39 -8.21 -16.11
N PHE A 197 -10.96 -7.35 -16.94
CA PHE A 197 -11.50 -6.04 -16.55
C PHE A 197 -12.97 -5.91 -16.93
N VAL A 198 -13.72 -5.15 -16.14
CA VAL A 198 -15.04 -4.61 -16.47
C VAL A 198 -14.86 -3.30 -17.26
N GLY A 199 -15.87 -2.86 -18.00
CA GLY A 199 -15.78 -1.71 -18.93
C GLY A 199 -15.45 -0.35 -18.29
N ASP A 200 -15.47 -0.24 -16.96
CA ASP A 200 -15.01 0.93 -16.19
C ASP A 200 -13.53 0.84 -15.75
N GLY A 201 -12.80 -0.16 -16.24
CA GLY A 201 -11.40 -0.41 -15.90
C GLY A 201 -11.19 -1.11 -14.55
N ARG A 202 -12.26 -1.51 -13.84
CA ARG A 202 -12.12 -2.32 -12.61
C ARG A 202 -11.75 -3.75 -12.95
N ILE A 203 -10.85 -4.33 -12.16
CA ILE A 203 -10.50 -5.76 -12.29
C ILE A 203 -11.73 -6.59 -11.90
N ARG A 204 -12.12 -7.50 -12.80
CA ARG A 204 -13.18 -8.48 -12.58
C ARG A 204 -12.61 -9.74 -11.92
N GLU A 205 -11.55 -10.29 -12.52
CA GLU A 205 -10.87 -11.49 -12.05
C GLU A 205 -9.35 -11.28 -12.15
N HIS A 206 -8.62 -11.77 -11.15
CA HIS A 206 -7.16 -11.87 -11.19
C HIS A 206 -6.76 -13.21 -10.58
N TYR A 207 -6.15 -14.08 -11.37
CA TYR A 207 -5.82 -15.44 -10.96
C TYR A 207 -4.59 -15.98 -11.69
N VAL A 208 -3.92 -16.96 -11.08
CA VAL A 208 -2.86 -17.75 -11.70
C VAL A 208 -3.44 -19.08 -12.15
N ARG A 209 -3.06 -19.55 -13.35
CA ARG A 209 -3.43 -20.87 -13.87
C ARG A 209 -2.17 -21.59 -14.34
N ILE A 210 -2.09 -22.89 -14.08
CA ILE A 210 -1.02 -23.77 -14.56
C ILE A 210 -1.64 -24.78 -15.52
N ASN A 211 -1.09 -24.89 -16.73
CA ASN A 211 -1.63 -25.71 -17.82
C ASN A 211 -3.15 -25.52 -17.96
N ARG A 212 -3.93 -26.63 -17.99
CA ARG A 212 -5.40 -26.61 -18.03
C ARG A 212 -6.06 -26.79 -16.65
N TRP A 213 -5.28 -26.82 -15.56
CA TRP A 213 -5.80 -27.02 -14.21
C TRP A 213 -6.70 -25.86 -13.76
N ALA A 214 -7.40 -26.04 -12.65
CA ALA A 214 -8.33 -25.04 -12.12
C ALA A 214 -7.61 -23.72 -11.76
N PRO A 215 -8.22 -22.56 -12.04
CA PRO A 215 -7.72 -21.25 -11.58
C PRO A 215 -7.39 -21.23 -10.09
N MET A 216 -6.36 -20.48 -9.72
CA MET A 216 -6.00 -20.20 -8.33
C MET A 216 -6.19 -18.72 -8.01
N THR A 217 -7.00 -18.43 -6.99
CA THR A 217 -7.08 -17.08 -6.40
C THR A 217 -5.79 -16.78 -5.64
N VAL A 218 -5.36 -15.52 -5.65
CA VAL A 218 -4.09 -15.09 -5.04
C VAL A 218 -4.33 -14.09 -3.92
N SER A 219 -3.56 -14.19 -2.84
CA SER A 219 -3.66 -13.33 -1.66
C SER A 219 -2.33 -13.21 -0.91
N ARG A 220 -2.07 -12.07 -0.28
CA ARG A 220 -1.06 -11.94 0.79
C ARG A 220 -1.58 -12.53 2.10
N LEU A 221 -0.69 -13.12 2.90
CA LEU A 221 -0.90 -13.53 4.29
C LEU A 221 -0.35 -12.45 5.25
N GLU A 222 -0.56 -12.61 6.57
CA GLU A 222 -0.23 -11.59 7.58
C GLU A 222 1.28 -11.36 7.75
N ASP A 223 2.09 -12.39 7.49
CA ASP A 223 3.55 -12.38 7.40
C ASP A 223 4.06 -11.83 6.05
N TRP A 224 3.14 -11.37 5.18
CA TRP A 224 3.37 -10.99 3.79
C TRP A 224 3.80 -12.12 2.85
N SER A 225 3.70 -13.40 3.23
CA SER A 225 3.80 -14.48 2.24
C SER A 225 2.66 -14.43 1.22
N TRP A 226 2.92 -14.90 0.01
CA TRP A 226 1.90 -15.09 -1.00
C TRP A 226 1.29 -16.48 -0.85
N MET A 227 -0.03 -16.56 -1.00
CA MET A 227 -0.76 -17.80 -1.16
C MET A 227 -1.51 -17.78 -2.50
N MET A 228 -1.40 -18.88 -3.26
CA MET A 228 -2.26 -19.18 -4.40
C MET A 228 -3.10 -20.42 -4.06
N SER A 229 -4.42 -20.36 -4.22
CA SER A 229 -5.30 -21.42 -3.71
C SER A 229 -6.50 -21.71 -4.61
N ASN A 230 -6.96 -22.96 -4.60
CA ASN A 230 -8.28 -23.37 -5.09
C ASN A 230 -8.84 -24.49 -4.20
N ASP A 231 -9.95 -25.12 -4.57
CA ASP A 231 -10.63 -26.11 -3.71
C ASP A 231 -9.86 -27.42 -3.50
N ILE A 232 -8.81 -27.69 -4.28
CA ILE A 232 -8.09 -28.98 -4.29
C ILE A 232 -6.66 -28.82 -3.76
N TYR A 233 -5.98 -27.73 -4.05
CA TYR A 233 -4.57 -27.53 -3.68
C TYR A 233 -4.26 -26.06 -3.43
N TYR A 234 -3.06 -25.81 -2.90
CA TYR A 234 -2.53 -24.47 -2.71
C TYR A 234 -1.01 -24.43 -2.83
N TYR A 235 -0.51 -23.22 -3.06
CA TYR A 235 0.90 -22.88 -3.06
C TYR A 235 1.12 -21.77 -2.04
N THR A 236 2.21 -21.84 -1.27
CA THR A 236 2.68 -20.75 -0.39
C THR A 236 4.12 -20.41 -0.74
N SER A 237 4.46 -19.13 -0.82
CA SER A 237 5.85 -18.71 -1.02
C SER A 237 6.69 -19.08 0.21
N VAL A 238 7.88 -19.64 -0.02
CA VAL A 238 8.87 -19.94 1.02
C VAL A 238 9.44 -18.62 1.54
N PRO A 239 9.47 -18.35 2.86
CA PRO A 239 10.05 -17.14 3.42
C PRO A 239 11.49 -16.87 2.92
N ASP A 240 11.72 -15.65 2.46
CA ASP A 240 12.98 -15.17 1.90
C ASP A 240 13.32 -13.73 2.31
N ALA A 241 12.92 -13.31 3.51
CA ALA A 241 13.13 -11.96 4.06
C ALA A 241 14.57 -11.44 3.94
N ASP A 242 15.56 -12.32 4.13
CA ASP A 242 16.99 -12.03 4.02
C ASP A 242 17.51 -11.92 2.57
N LYS A 243 16.65 -12.12 1.55
CA LYS A 243 17.06 -12.10 0.13
C LYS A 243 17.65 -10.73 -0.22
N PRO A 244 18.92 -10.65 -0.68
CA PRO A 244 19.55 -9.39 -1.01
C PRO A 244 18.80 -8.61 -2.09
N GLY A 245 18.38 -7.37 -1.76
CA GLY A 245 17.60 -6.52 -2.67
C GLY A 245 16.10 -6.82 -2.68
N GLY A 246 15.60 -7.67 -1.77
CA GLY A 246 14.18 -7.97 -1.60
C GLY A 246 13.54 -8.67 -2.79
N THR A 247 12.21 -8.79 -2.74
CA THR A 247 11.40 -9.57 -3.69
C THR A 247 10.28 -8.75 -4.34
N GLY A 248 9.75 -9.27 -5.46
CA GLY A 248 8.66 -8.66 -6.20
C GLY A 248 9.12 -7.49 -7.10
N PRO A 249 8.17 -6.78 -7.72
CA PRO A 249 8.47 -5.76 -8.72
C PRO A 249 9.30 -4.61 -8.13
N LEU A 250 10.21 -4.06 -8.95
CA LEU A 250 11.05 -2.91 -8.57
C LEU A 250 10.21 -1.64 -8.32
N PHE A 251 9.11 -1.50 -9.06
CA PHE A 251 8.17 -0.39 -8.94
C PHE A 251 6.88 -0.86 -8.26
N PRO A 252 6.20 -0.01 -7.48
CA PRO A 252 4.94 -0.37 -6.84
C PRO A 252 3.87 -0.76 -7.86
N VAL A 253 3.14 -1.83 -7.56
CA VAL A 253 2.01 -2.31 -8.37
C VAL A 253 0.74 -2.23 -7.54
N TRP A 254 -0.23 -1.47 -8.06
CA TRP A 254 -1.51 -1.14 -7.42
C TRP A 254 -2.65 -1.97 -8.01
#